data_AF-A0A7X2STH6-F1
#
_entry.id   AF-A0A7X2STH6-F1
#
_cell.length_a   1.000
_cell.length_b   1.000
_cell.length_c   1.000
_cell.angle_alpha   90.00
_cell.angle_beta   90.00
_cell.angle_gamma   90.00
#
_symmetry.space_group_name_H-M   'P 1'
#
loop_
_entity.id
_entity.type
_entity.pdbx_description
1 polymer ?
#
loop_
_entity_poly.entity_id
_entity_poly.type
_entity_poly.pdbx_seq_one_letter_code
_entity_poly.pdbx_strand_id
1 'polypeptide(L)' 'MKILAIDTSNRPLSVAILEDKRLLAETTTNVLRNHSTTLMPIVAAFFNKSSTIG' A
#
# COMPACT_ATOMS: atom_id res chain seq x y z
N MET A 1 15.33 1.85 -6.79
CA MET A 1 14.77 2.72 -5.72
C MET A 1 13.34 2.30 -5.42
N LYS A 2 12.99 2.06 -4.15
CA LYS A 2 11.63 1.70 -3.74
C LYS A 2 10.81 2.93 -3.35
N ILE A 3 9.58 3.04 -3.85
CA ILE A 3 8.65 4.16 -3.62
C ILE A 3 7.35 3.59 -3.05
N LEU A 4 6.89 4.13 -1.91
CA LEU A 4 5.58 3.86 -1.32
C LEU A 4 4.64 5.02 -1.65
N ALA A 5 3.57 4.75 -2.39
CA ALA A 5 2.52 5.72 -2.72
C ALA A 5 1.27 5.44 -1.88
N ILE A 6 0.68 6.49 -1.30
CA ILE A 6 -0.52 6.43 -0.47
C ILE A 6 -1.49 7.50 -0.96
N ASP A 7 -2.73 7.11 -1.25
CA ASP A 7 -3.81 8.02 -1.59
C ASP A 7 -4.99 7.83 -0.63
N THR A 8 -5.35 8.90 0.07
CA THR A 8 -6.50 8.98 1.01
C THR A 8 -7.46 10.11 0.61
N SER A 9 -7.36 10.63 -0.61
CA SER A 9 -8.11 11.82 -1.06
C SER A 9 -9.62 11.57 -1.21
N ASN A 10 -10.07 10.31 -1.20
CA ASN A 10 -11.48 9.92 -1.30
C ASN A 10 -11.83 8.80 -0.30
N ARG A 11 -13.08 8.30 -0.36
CA ARG A 11 -13.55 7.22 0.54
C ARG A 11 -12.70 5.94 0.42
N PRO A 12 -12.26 5.55 -0.78
CA PRO A 12 -11.20 4.54 -0.93
C PRO A 12 -9.82 4.96 -0.40
N LEU A 13 -9.21 4.13 0.43
CA LEU A 13 -7.77 4.17 0.70
C LEU A 13 -7.04 3.36 -0.36
N SER A 14 -6.01 3.92 -1.01
CA SER A 14 -5.12 3.17 -1.90
C SER A 14 -3.66 3.22 -1.45
N VAL A 15 -2.95 2.10 -1.60
CA VAL A 15 -1.51 1.98 -1.29
C VAL A 15 -0.81 1.19 -2.38
N ALA A 16 0.37 1.63 -2.82
CA ALA A 16 1.19 0.94 -3.81
C ALA A 16 2.69 0.99 -3.48
N ILE A 17 3.43 -0.07 -3.83
CA ILE A 17 4.90 -0.07 -3.82
C ILE A 17 5.42 -0.20 -5.24
N LEU A 18 6.33 0.69 -5.62
CA LEU A 18 7.05 0.65 -6.88
C LEU A 18 8.54 0.42 -6.62
N GLU A 19 9.21 -0.29 -7.53
CA GLU A 19 10.67 -0.38 -7.62
C GLU A 19 11.10 -0.09 -9.05
N ASP A 20 11.92 0.93 -9.25
CA ASP A 20 12.45 1.29 -10.57
C ASP A 20 11.36 1.41 -11.66
N LYS A 21 10.24 2.06 -11.27
CA LYS A 21 9.01 2.25 -12.07
C LYS A 21 8.18 0.99 -12.34
N ARG A 22 8.56 -0.17 -11.79
CA ARG A 22 7.77 -1.39 -11.80
C ARG A 22 6.86 -1.44 -10.57
N LEU A 23 5.57 -1.69 -10.79
CA LEU A 23 4.62 -1.92 -9.71
C LEU A 23 4.89 -3.29 -9.07
N LEU A 24 5.16 -3.31 -7.76
CA LEU A 24 5.38 -4.54 -7.00
C LEU A 24 4.08 -5.05 -6.35
N ALA A 25 3.26 -4.14 -5.84
CA ALA A 25 1.97 -4.43 -5.24
C ALA A 25 1.10 -3.16 -5.20
N GLU A 26 -0.22 -3.33 -5.27
CA GLU A 26 -1.23 -2.28 -5.03
C GLU A 26 -2.48 -2.83 -4.34
N THR A 27 -3.18 -1.99 -3.58
CA THR A 27 -4.45 -2.32 -2.95
C THR A 27 -5.30 -1.06 -2.85
N THR A 28 -6.60 -1.23 -3.02
CA THR A 28 -7.61 -0.19 -2.84
C THR A 28 -8.72 -0.76 -1.96
N THR A 29 -9.08 -0.05 -0.89
CA THR A 29 -10.11 -0.50 0.06
C THR A 29 -11.06 0.63 0.42
N ASN A 30 -12.36 0.33 0.46
CA ASN A 30 -13.42 1.27 0.84
C ASN A 30 -13.88 1.10 2.29
N VAL A 31 -13.12 0.37 3.12
CA VAL A 31 -13.50 0.05 4.50
C VAL A 31 -13.53 1.33 5.34
N LEU A 32 -14.75 1.86 5.49
CA LEU A 32 -15.12 2.97 6.36
C LEU A 32 -14.99 2.55 7.82
N ARG A 33 -13.80 2.66 8.39
CA ARG A 33 -13.52 3.04 9.79
C ARG A 33 -12.02 2.91 10.04
N ASN A 34 -11.42 4.04 10.45
CA ASN A 34 -10.10 4.12 11.07
C ASN A 34 -8.90 4.00 10.10
N HIS A 35 -8.83 4.89 9.10
CA HIS A 35 -7.71 4.98 8.14
C HIS A 35 -6.33 4.92 8.82
N SER A 36 -6.15 5.51 10.01
CA SER A 36 -4.89 5.46 10.77
C SER A 36 -4.54 4.07 11.31
N THR A 37 -5.51 3.25 11.71
CA THR A 37 -5.24 1.90 12.26
C THR A 37 -5.11 0.83 11.19
N THR A 38 -5.73 1.00 10.02
CA THR A 38 -5.64 0.05 8.90
C THR A 38 -4.44 0.28 7.99
N LEU A 39 -3.89 1.51 7.95
CA LEU A 39 -2.80 1.85 7.05
C LEU A 39 -1.50 1.11 7.38
N MET A 40 -1.07 1.12 8.65
CA MET A 40 0.20 0.49 9.06
C MET A 40 0.21 -1.04 8.83
N PRO A 41 -0.85 -1.80 9.15
CA PRO A 41 -0.94 -3.21 8.77
C PRO A 41 -0.88 -3.45 7.26
N ILE A 42 -1.52 -2.60 6.45
CA ILE A 42 -1.47 -2.70 4.98
C ILE A 42 -0.05 -2.48 4.48
N VAL A 43 0.64 -1.44 4.97
CA VAL A 43 2.03 -1.17 4.61
C VAL A 43 2.93 -2.34 5.02
N ALA A 44 2.78 -2.88 6.23
CA ALA A 44 3.55 -4.05 6.69
C ALA A 44 3.31 -5.29 5.82
N ALA A 45 2.06 -5.59 5.45
CA ALA A 45 1.72 -6.69 4.54
C ALA A 45 2.34 -6.49 3.15
N PHE A 46 2.42 -5.24 2.69
CA PHE A 46 3.02 -4.87 1.41
C PHE A 46 4.53 -5.06 1.39
N PHE A 47 5.22 -4.67 2.46
CA PHE A 47 6.64 -4.92 2.60
C PHE A 47 6.95 -6.43 2.56
N ASN A 48 6.20 -7.25 3.31
CA ASN A 48 6.38 -8.71 3.31
C ASN A 48 6.15 -9.33 1.91
N LYS A 49 5.11 -8.88 1.19
CA LYS A 49 4.88 -9.31 -0.19
C LYS A 49 6.04 -8.93 -1.11
N SER A 50 6.55 -7.70 -1.01
CA SER A 50 7.65 -7.22 -1.86
C SER A 50 8.99 -7.92 -1.63
N SER A 51 9.25 -8.40 -0.41
CA SER A 51 10.49 -9.12 -0.04
C SER A 51 10.49 -10.58 -0.46
N THR A 52 9.33 -11.13 -0.82
CA THR A 52 9.19 -12.53 -1.29
C THR A 52 9.43 -12.64 -2.81
N ILE A 53 9.56 -11.52 -3.53
CA ILE A 53 9.81 -11.47 -4.98
C ILE A 53 11.32 -11.23 -5.26
N GLY A 54 12.19 -11.77 -4.40
CA GLY A 54 13.65 -11.77 -4.56
C GLY A 54 14.14 -13.08 -5.16
#